data_AF-H6SPM2-F1
#
_entry.id   AF-H6SPM2-F1
#
_cell.length_a   1.000
_cell.length_b   1.000
_cell.length_c   1.000
_cell.angle_alpha   90.00
_cell.angle_beta   90.00
_cell.angle_gamma   90.00
#
_symmetry.space_group_name_H-M   'P 1'
#
loop_
_entity.id
_entity.type
_entity.pdbx_description
1 polymer ?
#
loop_
_entity_poly.entity_id
_entity_poly.type
_entity_poly.pdbx_seq_one_letter_code
_entity_poly.pdbx_strand_id
1 'polypeptide(L)'
;MSEFDPQERALSAWRRRVRRWVPERHFLVRSIHGTRGITLTSAHQIGMGLAGLAVFGVLTSSAIALVRMDAVLGAREARIADANQAYKDLLAEVSVYKGNVADITRALEANRAQFRTLVEAASPAAPAHLAAGTGRDSEAGLDEEQRRFDREQQTLVARLATLDQGLQDLSQARLLLSEFDGLEVELRKVVLQRDLAQTETRELHGRIASLEDHVRAMEGVQQGLVEQFADVAEGRIGEIRTTLEKTGLKVDPLMSQARGSGAGSGGQGGPFLPVAPGAASAAEARLSDHLDQWARLRAVVLSLPLTRPFAPRL
;
A
#
# COMPACT_ATOMS: atom_id res chain seq x y z
N MET A 1 27.32 -6.34 -62.74
CA MET A 1 26.22 -5.65 -63.44
C MET A 1 25.08 -5.53 -62.45
N SER A 2 24.95 -4.38 -61.78
CA SER A 2 23.90 -4.14 -60.79
C SER A 2 22.64 -3.69 -61.51
N GLU A 3 21.55 -4.46 -61.38
CA GLU A 3 20.22 -4.00 -61.75
C GLU A 3 19.93 -2.70 -60.99
N PHE A 4 19.80 -1.65 -61.79
CA PHE A 4 19.60 -0.27 -61.35
C PHE A 4 18.09 -0.08 -61.21
N ASP A 5 17.53 -0.24 -60.00
CA ASP A 5 16.10 -0.04 -59.75
C ASP A 5 15.84 1.47 -59.49
N PRO A 6 15.13 2.18 -60.39
CA PRO A 6 14.96 3.63 -60.32
C PRO A 6 14.07 4.12 -59.16
N GLN A 7 13.49 3.23 -58.35
CA GLN A 7 12.61 3.60 -57.23
C GLN A 7 13.35 4.03 -55.96
N GLU A 8 14.68 3.85 -55.87
CA GLU A 8 15.44 4.20 -54.65
C GLU A 8 15.72 5.71 -54.47
N ARG A 9 15.45 6.56 -55.47
CA ARG A 9 15.70 8.01 -55.37
C ARG A 9 14.69 8.75 -54.47
N ALA A 10 13.52 8.18 -54.22
CA ALA A 10 12.47 8.81 -53.42
C ALA A 10 12.53 8.47 -51.92
N LEU A 11 13.49 7.64 -51.49
CA LEU A 11 13.57 7.15 -50.11
C LEU A 11 14.59 7.96 -49.30
N SER A 12 14.16 8.43 -48.12
CA SER A 12 15.02 9.18 -47.20
C SER A 12 16.28 8.38 -46.81
N ALA A 13 17.38 9.08 -46.52
CA ALA A 13 18.67 8.47 -46.17
C ALA A 13 18.55 7.43 -45.02
N TRP A 14 17.63 7.68 -44.09
CA TRP A 14 17.27 6.75 -43.02
C TRP A 14 16.67 5.43 -43.53
N ARG A 15 15.70 5.48 -44.43
CA ARG A 15 15.06 4.27 -45.00
C ARG A 15 16.04 3.39 -45.76
N ARG A 16 17.02 3.99 -46.46
CA ARG A 16 18.09 3.25 -47.16
C ARG A 16 19.00 2.50 -46.18
N ARG A 17 19.38 3.15 -45.08
CA ARG A 17 20.23 2.54 -44.04
C ARG A 17 19.51 1.38 -43.32
N VAL A 18 18.21 1.56 -43.07
CA VAL A 18 17.33 0.56 -42.46
C VAL A 18 17.14 -0.67 -43.35
N ARG A 19 16.85 -0.50 -44.65
CA ARG A 19 16.73 -1.61 -45.62
C ARG A 19 18.03 -2.41 -45.77
N ARG A 20 19.19 -1.78 -45.52
CA ARG A 20 20.49 -2.46 -45.55
C ARG A 20 20.68 -3.43 -44.40
N TRP A 21 20.09 -3.13 -43.24
CA TRP A 21 20.12 -3.97 -42.05
C TRP A 21 18.98 -4.99 -42.01
N VAL A 22 17.82 -4.63 -42.56
CA VAL A 22 16.62 -5.47 -42.58
C VAL A 22 16.14 -5.58 -44.03
N PRO A 23 16.70 -6.52 -44.82
CA PRO A 23 16.30 -6.72 -46.21
C PRO A 23 14.89 -7.31 -46.32
N GLU A 24 14.19 -6.97 -47.39
CA GLU A 24 12.82 -7.43 -47.63
C GLU A 24 12.78 -8.93 -47.91
N ARG A 25 11.98 -9.65 -47.12
CA ARG A 25 11.85 -11.10 -47.24
C ARG A 25 10.56 -11.43 -47.99
N HIS A 26 10.73 -12.13 -49.10
CA HIS A 26 9.64 -12.60 -49.95
C HIS A 26 9.38 -14.07 -49.60
N PHE A 27 8.21 -14.36 -49.04
CA PHE A 27 7.79 -15.74 -48.82
C PHE A 27 6.79 -16.13 -49.91
N LEU A 28 7.24 -17.03 -50.78
CA LEU A 28 6.41 -17.64 -51.82
C LEU A 28 5.88 -18.96 -51.27
N VAL A 29 4.61 -18.97 -50.88
CA VAL A 29 3.94 -20.22 -50.52
C VAL A 29 3.23 -20.74 -51.77
N ARG A 30 3.77 -21.82 -52.34
CA ARG A 30 3.15 -22.53 -53.46
C ARG A 30 2.12 -23.51 -52.92
N SER A 31 0.84 -23.18 -53.07
CA SER A 31 -0.26 -24.13 -52.85
C SER A 31 -0.56 -24.86 -54.17
N ILE A 32 -1.11 -26.07 -54.07
CA ILE A 32 -1.41 -26.97 -55.21
C ILE A 32 -2.31 -26.28 -56.27
N HIS A 33 -3.08 -25.27 -55.87
CA HIS A 33 -4.04 -24.57 -56.73
C HIS A 33 -3.65 -23.10 -57.02
N GLY A 34 -2.42 -22.68 -56.66
CA GLY A 34 -1.93 -21.33 -56.95
C GLY A 34 -0.78 -20.89 -56.05
N THR A 35 0.04 -19.95 -56.53
CA THR A 35 1.08 -19.30 -55.75
C THR A 35 0.53 -18.04 -55.10
N ARG A 36 0.57 -17.96 -53.76
CA ARG A 36 0.25 -16.73 -53.02
C ARG A 36 1.55 -16.21 -52.42
N GLY A 37 1.97 -15.02 -52.86
CA GLY A 37 3.16 -14.35 -52.33
C GLY A 37 2.76 -13.37 -51.23
N ILE A 38 3.41 -13.45 -50.08
CA ILE A 38 3.30 -12.44 -49.03
C ILE A 38 4.65 -11.72 -48.96
N THR A 39 4.63 -10.40 -49.09
CA THR A 39 5.80 -9.55 -48.94
C THR A 39 5.86 -9.05 -47.51
N LEU A 40 6.90 -9.44 -46.77
CA LEU A 40 7.13 -8.92 -45.43
C LEU A 40 7.96 -7.63 -45.55
N THR A 41 7.26 -6.50 -45.71
CA THR A 41 7.89 -5.18 -45.84
C THR A 41 8.77 -4.87 -44.63
N SER A 42 9.92 -4.24 -44.86
CA SER A 42 10.90 -3.87 -43.82
C SER A 42 10.28 -3.12 -42.63
N ALA A 43 9.23 -2.33 -42.86
CA ALA A 43 8.50 -1.60 -41.81
C ALA A 43 7.79 -2.54 -40.81
N HIS A 44 7.20 -3.64 -41.27
CA HIS A 44 6.53 -4.61 -40.40
C HIS A 44 7.53 -5.36 -39.52
N GLN A 45 8.72 -5.67 -40.05
CA GLN A 45 9.77 -6.36 -39.29
C GLN A 45 10.30 -5.50 -38.14
N ILE A 46 10.47 -4.19 -38.36
CA ILE A 46 10.89 -3.23 -37.33
C ILE A 46 9.78 -3.00 -36.30
N GLY A 47 8.54 -2.86 -36.77
CA GLY A 47 7.38 -2.75 -35.88
C GLY A 47 7.26 -3.95 -34.95
N MET A 48 7.43 -5.16 -35.48
CA MET A 48 7.40 -6.38 -34.68
C MET A 48 8.57 -6.48 -33.70
N GLY A 49 9.77 -6.05 -34.11
CA GLY A 49 10.94 -5.98 -33.22
C GLY A 49 10.77 -4.99 -32.07
N LEU A 50 10.23 -3.79 -32.34
CA LEU A 50 9.92 -2.79 -31.33
C LEU A 50 8.82 -3.27 -30.37
N ALA A 51 7.77 -3.91 -30.89
CA ALA A 51 6.72 -4.51 -30.07
C ALA A 51 7.30 -5.61 -29.16
N GLY A 52 8.18 -6.47 -29.69
CA GLY A 52 8.87 -7.49 -28.91
C GLY A 52 9.73 -6.89 -27.79
N LEU A 53 10.47 -5.81 -28.06
CA LEU A 53 11.26 -5.10 -27.06
C LEU A 53 10.39 -4.45 -25.98
N ALA A 54 9.24 -3.89 -26.35
CA ALA A 54 8.30 -3.33 -25.38
C ALA A 54 7.76 -4.41 -24.44
N VAL A 55 7.31 -5.55 -24.99
CA VAL A 55 6.84 -6.69 -24.18
C VAL A 55 7.95 -7.22 -23.28
N PHE A 56 9.17 -7.38 -23.82
CA PHE A 56 10.32 -7.85 -23.05
C PHE A 56 10.69 -6.86 -21.93
N GLY A 57 10.62 -5.56 -22.19
CA GLY A 57 10.82 -4.50 -21.20
C GLY A 57 9.79 -4.54 -20.06
N VAL A 58 8.52 -4.79 -20.38
CA VAL A 58 7.46 -4.95 -19.37
C VAL A 58 7.70 -6.21 -18.53
N LEU A 59 8.05 -7.34 -19.15
CA LEU A 59 8.34 -8.59 -18.44
C LEU A 59 9.55 -8.47 -17.50
N THR A 60 10.63 -7.86 -17.97
CA THR A 60 11.82 -7.64 -17.14
C THR A 60 11.57 -6.63 -16.02
N SER A 61 10.82 -5.55 -16.29
CA SER A 61 10.38 -4.61 -15.26
C SER A 61 9.54 -5.30 -14.17
N SER A 62 8.61 -6.17 -14.57
CA SER A 62 7.77 -6.95 -13.64
C SER A 62 8.60 -7.91 -12.78
N ALA A 63 9.57 -8.61 -13.36
CA ALA A 63 10.47 -9.48 -12.60
C ALA A 63 11.32 -8.72 -11.57
N ILE A 64 11.83 -7.53 -11.93
CA ILE A 64 12.61 -6.67 -11.02
C ILE A 64 11.73 -6.15 -9.87
N ALA A 65 10.46 -5.84 -10.16
CA ALA A 65 9.51 -5.36 -9.15
C ALA A 65 9.24 -6.41 -8.07
N LEU A 66 9.12 -7.69 -8.45
CA LEU A 66 8.91 -8.79 -7.49
C LEU A 66 10.09 -8.95 -6.53
N VAL A 67 11.33 -8.92 -7.03
CA VAL A 67 12.54 -9.03 -6.18
C VAL A 67 12.67 -7.86 -5.22
N ARG A 68 12.27 -6.64 -5.63
CA ARG A 68 12.24 -5.48 -4.73
C ARG A 68 11.11 -5.58 -3.70
N MET A 69 10.00 -6.22 -4.04
CA MET A 69 8.87 -6.38 -3.13
C MET A 69 9.21 -7.31 -1.97
N ASP A 70 9.99 -8.37 -2.21
CA ASP A 70 10.47 -9.27 -1.14
C ASP A 70 11.33 -8.55 -0.10
N ALA A 71 12.19 -7.63 -0.53
CA ALA A 71 13.00 -6.81 0.39
C ALA A 71 12.14 -5.85 1.23
N VAL A 72 11.07 -5.29 0.65
CA VAL A 72 10.13 -4.40 1.35
C VAL A 72 9.21 -5.19 2.28
N LEU A 73 8.78 -6.40 1.89
CA LEU A 73 7.97 -7.29 2.71
C LEU A 73 8.78 -7.81 3.90
N GLY A 74 10.03 -8.25 3.70
CA GLY A 74 10.91 -8.68 4.79
C GLY A 74 11.14 -7.59 5.84
N ALA A 75 11.31 -6.33 5.41
CA ALA A 75 11.44 -5.19 6.32
C ALA A 75 10.13 -4.88 7.09
N ARG A 76 8.96 -5.18 6.51
CA ARG A 76 7.66 -5.02 7.19
C ARG A 76 7.41 -6.15 8.19
N GLU A 77 7.75 -7.38 7.83
CA GLU A 77 7.64 -8.55 8.71
C GLU A 77 8.51 -8.37 9.97
N ALA A 78 9.73 -7.83 9.80
CA ALA A 78 10.61 -7.49 10.92
C ALA A 78 9.99 -6.47 11.87
N ARG A 79 9.35 -5.41 11.34
CA ARG A 79 8.66 -4.39 12.18
C ARG A 79 7.45 -4.97 12.92
N ILE A 80 6.72 -5.90 12.31
CA ILE A 80 5.59 -6.58 12.96
C ILE A 80 6.09 -7.51 14.07
N ALA A 81 7.20 -8.22 13.83
CA ALA A 81 7.84 -9.05 14.84
C ALA A 81 8.33 -8.21 16.03
N ASP A 82 9.02 -7.10 15.77
CA ASP A 82 9.50 -6.17 16.81
C ASP A 82 8.34 -5.56 17.62
N ALA A 83 7.25 -5.15 16.96
CA ALA A 83 6.08 -4.61 17.64
C ALA A 83 5.40 -5.65 18.55
N ASN A 84 5.31 -6.91 18.10
CA ASN A 84 4.79 -8.00 18.91
C ASN A 84 5.70 -8.34 20.09
N GLN A 85 7.02 -8.22 19.92
CA GLN A 85 8.00 -8.39 20.99
C GLN A 85 7.83 -7.30 22.06
N ALA A 86 7.80 -6.03 21.65
CA ALA A 86 7.60 -4.89 22.54
C ALA A 86 6.27 -4.98 23.32
N TYR A 87 5.19 -5.46 22.67
CA TYR A 87 3.92 -5.72 23.35
C TYR A 87 4.02 -6.81 24.42
N LYS A 88 4.76 -7.89 24.15
CA LYS A 88 5.00 -8.96 25.14
C LYS A 88 5.84 -8.45 26.31
N ASP A 89 6.84 -7.61 26.04
CA ASP A 89 7.70 -7.03 27.07
C ASP A 89 6.90 -6.09 27.99
N LEU A 90 6.06 -5.22 27.42
CA LEU A 90 5.11 -4.39 28.18
C LEU A 90 4.16 -5.24 29.05
N LEU A 91 3.67 -6.36 28.52
CA LEU A 91 2.79 -7.26 29.27
C LEU A 91 3.54 -7.95 30.42
N ALA A 92 4.79 -8.34 30.20
CA ALA A 92 5.66 -8.90 31.23
C ALA A 92 5.96 -7.86 32.32
N GLU A 93 6.25 -6.62 31.94
CA GLU A 93 6.50 -5.51 32.87
C GLU A 93 5.27 -5.19 33.73
N VAL A 94 4.06 -5.20 33.14
CA VAL A 94 2.81 -5.04 33.91
C VAL A 94 2.62 -6.18 34.92
N SER A 95 3.06 -7.40 34.60
CA SER A 95 2.99 -8.54 35.54
C SER A 95 3.96 -8.37 36.71
N VAL A 96 5.16 -7.84 36.45
CA VAL A 96 6.16 -7.49 37.47
C VAL A 96 5.66 -6.34 38.35
N TYR A 97 5.06 -5.30 37.75
CA TYR A 97 4.47 -4.18 38.50
C TYR A 97 3.37 -4.65 39.46
N LYS A 98 2.48 -5.53 39.01
CA LYS A 98 1.44 -6.12 39.88
C LYS A 98 2.04 -6.93 41.03
N GLY A 99 3.14 -7.67 40.79
CA GLY A 99 3.89 -8.37 41.84
C GLY A 99 4.46 -7.41 42.88
N ASN A 100 5.15 -6.36 42.43
CA ASN A 100 5.75 -5.35 43.30
C ASN A 100 4.70 -4.62 44.16
N VAL A 101 3.54 -4.27 43.59
CA VAL A 101 2.45 -3.65 44.37
C VAL A 101 1.92 -4.61 45.44
N ALA A 102 1.79 -5.90 45.11
CA ALA A 102 1.37 -6.91 46.09
C ALA A 102 2.39 -7.05 47.24
N ASP A 103 3.68 -7.02 46.93
CA ASP A 103 4.75 -7.12 47.93
C ASP A 103 4.88 -5.86 48.79
N ILE A 104 4.75 -4.66 48.20
CA ILE A 104 4.70 -3.38 48.95
C ILE A 104 3.50 -3.38 49.90
N THR A 105 2.34 -3.89 49.45
CA THR A 105 1.14 -3.98 50.29
C THR A 105 1.36 -4.94 51.46
N ARG A 106 1.94 -6.12 51.23
CA ARG A 106 2.30 -7.07 52.30
C ARG A 106 3.31 -6.47 53.28
N ALA A 107 4.33 -5.77 52.78
CA ALA A 107 5.32 -5.10 53.62
C ALA A 107 4.70 -4.01 54.50
N LEU A 108 3.74 -3.25 53.96
CA LEU A 108 3.00 -2.23 54.71
C LEU A 108 2.08 -2.85 55.78
N GLU A 109 1.42 -3.97 55.48
CA GLU A 109 0.63 -4.73 56.45
C GLU A 109 1.49 -5.32 57.57
N ALA A 110 2.65 -5.89 57.22
CA ALA A 110 3.61 -6.42 58.18
C ALA A 110 4.15 -5.32 59.11
N ASN A 111 4.48 -4.15 58.55
CA ASN A 111 4.94 -3.01 59.33
C ASN A 111 3.82 -2.48 60.24
N ARG A 112 2.58 -2.42 59.76
CA ARG A 112 1.41 -2.04 60.58
C ARG A 112 1.16 -3.03 61.73
N ALA A 113 1.40 -4.32 61.51
CA ALA A 113 1.34 -5.34 62.57
C ALA A 113 2.46 -5.14 63.60
N GLN A 114 3.69 -4.89 63.14
CA GLN A 114 4.82 -4.58 64.03
C GLN A 114 4.56 -3.33 64.88
N PHE A 115 4.08 -2.23 64.30
CA PHE A 115 3.71 -1.03 65.06
C PHE A 115 2.63 -1.31 66.10
N ARG A 116 1.63 -2.15 65.80
CA ARG A 116 0.65 -2.59 66.81
C ARG A 116 1.30 -3.33 67.96
N THR A 117 2.20 -4.29 67.68
CA THR A 117 2.89 -5.03 68.74
C THR A 117 3.80 -4.14 69.59
N LEU A 118 4.46 -3.13 69.00
CA LEU A 118 5.26 -2.17 69.75
C LEU A 118 4.40 -1.24 70.61
N VAL A 119 3.24 -0.81 70.12
CA VAL A 119 2.29 0.01 70.89
C VAL A 119 1.66 -0.80 72.03
N GLU A 120 1.37 -2.07 71.81
CA GLU A 120 0.81 -2.98 72.82
C GLU A 120 1.86 -3.38 73.87
N ALA A 121 3.12 -3.60 73.46
CA ALA A 121 4.26 -3.79 74.36
C ALA A 121 4.63 -2.51 75.15
N ALA A 122 4.29 -1.33 74.62
CA ALA A 122 4.48 -0.04 75.28
C ALA A 122 3.31 0.39 76.20
N SER A 123 2.25 -0.41 76.32
CA SER A 123 1.19 -0.16 77.31
C SER A 123 1.64 -0.58 78.73
N PRO A 124 1.40 0.23 79.77
CA PRO A 124 2.16 0.13 81.02
C PRO A 124 1.56 -0.93 81.96
N ALA A 125 2.30 -2.01 82.16
CA ALA A 125 2.21 -2.82 83.38
C ALA A 125 3.54 -2.71 84.13
N ALA A 126 3.62 -1.76 85.06
CA ALA A 126 4.63 -1.79 86.12
C ALA A 126 4.36 -3.03 87.01
N PRO A 127 5.40 -3.73 87.50
CA PRO A 127 5.96 -3.29 88.78
C PRO A 127 7.48 -3.48 88.97
N ALA A 128 8.02 -2.58 89.79
CA ALA A 128 8.97 -2.75 90.89
C ALA A 128 10.02 -3.89 90.84
N HIS A 129 11.31 -3.51 90.79
CA HIS A 129 12.38 -4.17 91.54
C HIS A 129 13.35 -3.11 92.11
N LEU A 130 13.22 -2.84 93.41
CA LEU A 130 14.23 -2.24 94.29
C LEU A 130 14.89 -3.37 95.10
N ALA A 131 16.16 -3.16 95.47
CA ALA A 131 17.06 -3.99 96.29
C ALA A 131 17.82 -5.07 95.48
N ALA A 132 19.12 -5.30 95.63
CA ALA A 132 20.12 -4.97 96.65
C ALA A 132 21.50 -4.95 95.94
N GLY A 133 22.53 -4.21 96.35
CA GLY A 133 23.31 -4.46 97.55
C GLY A 133 24.72 -3.88 97.31
N THR A 134 25.18 -3.09 98.28
CA THR A 134 26.48 -2.43 98.30
C THR A 134 27.56 -3.34 98.90
N GLY A 135 28.74 -3.36 98.29
CA GLY A 135 29.95 -3.78 98.98
C GLY A 135 31.04 -4.37 98.07
N ARG A 136 32.09 -3.56 97.85
CA ARG A 136 33.52 -3.96 97.83
C ARG A 136 33.99 -4.87 96.68
N ASP A 137 34.82 -4.32 95.78
CA ASP A 137 36.27 -4.55 95.75
C ASP A 137 36.92 -3.95 94.49
N SER A 138 38.09 -3.32 94.67
CA SER A 138 38.77 -2.40 93.74
C SER A 138 39.44 -3.03 92.50
N GLU A 139 38.91 -4.14 91.99
CA GLU A 139 39.22 -4.67 90.64
C GLU A 139 38.02 -4.52 89.69
N ALA A 140 36.81 -4.23 90.20
CA ALA A 140 35.59 -4.05 89.41
C ALA A 140 35.51 -2.69 88.66
N GLY A 141 36.33 -1.70 89.04
CA GLY A 141 36.28 -0.36 88.44
C GLY A 141 36.87 -0.29 87.03
N LEU A 142 37.92 -1.07 86.74
CA LEU A 142 38.52 -1.15 85.41
C LEU A 142 37.59 -1.89 84.44
N ASP A 143 36.96 -2.98 84.90
CA ASP A 143 35.94 -3.70 84.14
C ASP A 143 34.70 -2.84 83.86
N GLU A 144 34.30 -1.97 84.78
CA GLU A 144 33.18 -1.06 84.58
C GLU A 144 33.49 0.06 83.58
N GLU A 145 34.70 0.62 83.60
CA GLU A 145 35.16 1.61 82.61
C GLU A 145 35.32 0.98 81.22
N GLN A 146 35.90 -0.21 81.12
CA GLN A 146 35.97 -0.97 79.86
C GLN A 146 34.57 -1.21 79.29
N ARG A 147 33.62 -1.67 80.12
CA ARG A 147 32.23 -1.89 79.70
C ARG A 147 31.50 -0.62 79.27
N ARG A 148 31.89 0.56 79.78
CA ARG A 148 31.32 1.84 79.31
C ARG A 148 31.89 2.20 77.95
N PHE A 149 33.20 2.06 77.79
CA PHE A 149 33.87 2.30 76.53
C PHE A 149 33.37 1.35 75.42
N ASP A 150 33.18 0.07 75.73
CA ASP A 150 32.62 -0.91 74.80
C ASP A 150 31.18 -0.57 74.39
N ARG A 151 30.36 -0.04 75.32
CA ARG A 151 29.00 0.43 75.02
C ARG A 151 29.03 1.67 74.13
N GLU A 152 29.91 2.61 74.41
CA GLU A 152 30.10 3.80 73.57
C GLU A 152 30.58 3.42 72.17
N GLN A 153 31.53 2.50 72.05
CA GLN A 153 31.96 1.97 70.76
C GLN A 153 30.83 1.26 70.02
N GLN A 154 30.06 0.40 70.70
CA GLN A 154 28.92 -0.29 70.10
C GLN A 154 27.85 0.68 69.60
N THR A 155 27.56 1.76 70.35
CA THR A 155 26.61 2.78 69.90
C THR A 155 27.12 3.58 68.72
N LEU A 156 28.42 3.89 68.65
CA LEU A 156 29.03 4.53 67.49
C LEU A 156 29.02 3.62 66.26
N VAL A 157 29.31 2.33 66.43
CA VAL A 157 29.23 1.34 65.35
C VAL A 157 27.80 1.20 64.83
N ALA A 158 26.81 1.15 65.72
CA ALA A 158 25.39 1.11 65.32
C ALA A 158 24.98 2.37 64.54
N ARG A 159 25.46 3.56 64.94
CA ARG A 159 25.22 4.81 64.21
C ARG A 159 25.89 4.83 62.84
N LEU A 160 27.13 4.35 62.73
CA LEU A 160 27.82 4.24 61.45
C LEU A 160 27.12 3.25 60.52
N ALA A 161 26.68 2.10 61.02
CA ALA A 161 25.89 1.14 60.25
C ALA A 161 24.57 1.74 59.74
N THR A 162 23.90 2.54 60.58
CA THR A 162 22.64 3.21 60.19
C THR A 162 22.90 4.28 59.13
N LEU A 163 24.00 5.01 59.24
CA LEU A 163 24.38 6.04 58.28
C LEU A 163 24.81 5.44 56.93
N ASP A 164 25.52 4.31 56.95
CA ASP A 164 25.88 3.55 55.74
C ASP A 164 24.63 3.01 55.03
N GLN A 165 23.70 2.42 55.79
CA GLN A 165 22.38 2.00 55.27
C GLN A 165 21.63 3.18 54.62
N GLY A 166 21.57 4.32 55.30
CA GLY A 166 20.89 5.52 54.77
C GLY A 166 21.55 6.09 53.51
N LEU A 167 22.88 6.03 53.40
CA LEU A 167 23.59 6.42 52.19
C LEU A 167 23.35 5.45 51.03
N GLN A 168 23.27 4.14 51.30
CA GLN A 168 22.89 3.14 50.31
C GLN A 168 21.47 3.38 49.79
N ASP A 169 20.50 3.62 50.69
CA ASP A 169 19.12 3.92 50.32
C ASP A 169 19.00 5.19 49.46
N LEU A 170 19.73 6.26 49.82
CA LEU A 170 19.76 7.50 49.04
C LEU A 170 20.43 7.30 47.67
N SER A 171 21.46 6.46 47.59
CA SER A 171 22.12 6.13 46.33
C SER A 171 21.19 5.35 45.40
N GLN A 172 20.41 4.41 45.94
CA GLN A 172 19.41 3.65 45.21
C GLN A 172 18.25 4.54 44.75
N ALA A 173 17.77 5.44 45.60
CA ALA A 173 16.74 6.42 45.23
C ALA A 173 17.22 7.35 44.10
N ARG A 174 18.49 7.74 44.10
CA ARG A 174 19.07 8.55 43.03
C ARG A 174 19.15 7.81 41.69
N LEU A 175 19.44 6.51 41.71
CA LEU A 175 19.43 5.68 40.49
C LEU A 175 18.02 5.60 39.90
N LEU A 176 17.01 5.34 40.73
CA LEU A 176 15.61 5.34 40.30
C LEU A 176 15.19 6.68 39.70
N LEU A 177 15.59 7.80 40.31
CA LEU A 177 15.29 9.13 39.77
C LEU A 177 15.91 9.35 38.39
N SER A 178 17.12 8.84 38.16
CA SER A 178 17.78 8.92 36.85
C SER A 178 17.09 8.06 35.78
N GLU A 179 16.52 6.92 36.17
CA GLU A 179 15.72 6.08 35.27
C GLU A 179 14.40 6.76 34.91
N PHE A 180 13.75 7.45 35.87
CA PHE A 180 12.56 8.26 35.60
C PHE A 180 12.83 9.40 34.61
N ASP A 181 13.95 10.11 34.77
CA ASP A 181 14.35 11.15 33.82
C ASP A 181 14.56 10.57 32.41
N GLY A 182 15.15 9.37 32.30
CA GLY A 182 15.29 8.65 31.03
C GLY A 182 13.94 8.29 30.40
N LEU A 183 13.02 7.78 31.21
CA LEU A 183 11.67 7.40 30.77
C LEU A 183 10.86 8.61 30.29
N GLU A 184 10.99 9.78 30.93
CA GLU A 184 10.33 11.00 30.48
C GLU A 184 10.80 11.41 29.07
N VAL A 185 12.11 11.32 28.82
CA VAL A 185 12.69 11.60 27.50
C VAL A 185 12.18 10.62 26.45
N GLU A 186 12.08 9.33 26.78
CA GLU A 186 11.53 8.31 25.89
C GLU A 186 10.04 8.54 25.61
N LEU A 187 9.23 8.81 26.63
CA LEU A 187 7.82 9.15 26.47
C LEU A 187 7.64 10.38 25.57
N ARG A 188 8.46 11.41 25.75
CA ARG A 188 8.43 12.60 24.91
C ARG A 188 8.76 12.27 23.45
N LYS A 189 9.75 11.39 23.22
CA LYS A 189 10.09 10.90 21.89
C LYS A 189 8.94 10.11 21.26
N VAL A 190 8.29 9.22 22.01
CA VAL A 190 7.14 8.43 21.53
C VAL A 190 5.96 9.34 21.18
N VAL A 191 5.68 10.36 22.00
CA VAL A 191 4.63 11.35 21.71
C VAL A 191 4.94 12.11 20.41
N LEU A 192 6.16 12.58 20.23
CA LEU A 192 6.58 13.25 18.98
C LEU A 192 6.45 12.32 17.76
N GLN A 193 6.87 11.06 17.88
CA GLN A 193 6.74 10.08 16.80
C GLN A 193 5.29 9.79 16.47
N ARG A 194 4.42 9.65 17.48
CA ARG A 194 2.98 9.46 17.29
C ARG A 194 2.38 10.67 16.57
N ASP A 195 2.70 11.88 16.99
CA ASP A 195 2.14 13.10 16.43
C ASP A 195 2.60 13.31 14.97
N LEU A 196 3.85 12.95 14.66
CA LEU A 196 4.35 12.91 13.28
C LEU A 196 3.58 11.89 12.43
N ALA A 197 3.46 10.64 12.91
CA ALA A 197 2.75 9.59 12.20
C ALA A 197 1.27 9.93 11.96
N GLN A 198 0.62 10.59 12.93
CA GLN A 198 -0.74 11.09 12.76
C GLN A 198 -0.82 12.18 11.70
N THR A 199 0.18 13.05 11.60
CA THR A 199 0.23 14.12 10.60
C THR A 199 0.41 13.54 9.19
N GLU A 200 1.35 12.60 9.02
CA GLU A 200 1.54 11.87 7.76
C GLU A 200 0.26 11.12 7.35
N THR A 201 -0.41 10.49 8.31
CA THR A 201 -1.67 9.79 8.06
C THR A 201 -2.74 10.75 7.55
N ARG A 202 -2.89 11.93 8.16
CA ARG A 202 -3.86 12.96 7.69
C ARG A 202 -3.52 13.44 6.28
N GLU A 203 -2.24 13.64 5.98
CA GLU A 203 -1.80 14.05 4.65
C GLU A 203 -2.13 12.98 3.59
N LEU A 204 -1.85 11.71 3.88
CA LEU A 204 -2.16 10.60 2.98
C LEU A 204 -3.68 10.48 2.72
N HIS A 205 -4.51 10.65 3.75
CA HIS A 205 -5.96 10.67 3.57
C HIS A 205 -6.41 11.85 2.69
N GLY A 206 -5.80 13.03 2.85
CA GLY A 206 -6.05 14.17 1.97
C GLY A 206 -5.68 13.90 0.51
N ARG A 207 -4.54 13.23 0.28
CA ARG A 207 -4.13 12.81 -1.08
C ARG A 207 -5.10 11.79 -1.66
N ILE A 208 -5.52 10.78 -0.89
CA ILE A 208 -6.50 9.78 -1.34
C ILE A 208 -7.80 10.46 -1.74
N ALA A 209 -8.34 11.36 -0.91
CA ALA A 209 -9.56 12.12 -1.23
C ALA A 209 -9.39 12.91 -2.54
N SER A 210 -8.27 13.60 -2.73
CA SER A 210 -7.99 14.33 -3.96
C SER A 210 -7.88 13.42 -5.19
N LEU A 211 -7.30 12.23 -5.07
CA LEU A 211 -7.24 11.25 -6.16
C LEU A 211 -8.63 10.70 -6.49
N GLU A 212 -9.44 10.39 -5.48
CA GLU A 212 -10.83 9.96 -5.67
C GLU A 212 -11.65 11.02 -6.41
N ASP A 213 -11.50 12.29 -6.03
CA ASP A 213 -12.18 13.40 -6.70
C ASP A 213 -11.72 13.56 -8.15
N HIS A 214 -10.43 13.36 -8.42
CA HIS A 214 -9.90 13.39 -9.79
C HIS A 214 -10.46 12.24 -10.64
N VAL A 215 -10.58 11.04 -10.08
CA VAL A 215 -11.19 9.89 -10.77
C VAL A 215 -12.66 10.16 -11.07
N ARG A 216 -13.44 10.64 -10.09
CA ARG A 216 -14.85 11.03 -10.30
C ARG A 216 -15.00 12.11 -11.37
N ALA A 217 -14.11 13.11 -11.38
CA ALA A 217 -14.12 14.15 -12.40
C ALA A 217 -13.81 13.59 -13.79
N MET A 218 -12.83 12.69 -13.91
CA MET A 218 -12.48 12.04 -15.17
C MET A 218 -13.61 11.13 -15.69
N GLU A 219 -14.29 10.40 -14.80
CA GLU A 219 -15.49 9.62 -15.13
C GLU A 219 -16.61 10.52 -15.67
N GLY A 220 -16.84 11.68 -15.04
CA GLY A 220 -17.81 12.66 -15.54
C GLY A 220 -17.46 13.21 -16.93
N VAL A 221 -16.17 13.49 -17.18
CA VAL A 221 -15.68 13.91 -18.50
C VAL A 221 -15.86 12.81 -19.55
N GLN A 222 -15.57 11.55 -19.19
CA GLN A 222 -15.76 10.42 -20.10
C GLN A 222 -17.24 10.22 -20.45
N GLN A 223 -18.14 10.29 -19.48
CA GLN A 223 -19.58 10.21 -19.73
C GLN A 223 -20.07 11.33 -20.66
N GLY A 224 -19.63 12.57 -20.42
CA GLY A 224 -19.97 13.70 -21.28
C GLY A 224 -19.42 13.56 -22.71
N LEU A 225 -18.20 13.04 -22.87
CA LEU A 225 -17.63 12.74 -24.19
C LEU A 225 -18.42 11.66 -24.93
N VAL A 226 -18.81 10.58 -24.24
CA VAL A 226 -19.62 9.50 -24.84
C VAL A 226 -20.99 10.02 -25.28
N GLU A 227 -21.65 10.84 -24.45
CA GLU A 227 -22.93 11.47 -24.81
C GLU A 227 -22.77 12.38 -26.03
N GLN A 228 -21.75 13.23 -26.05
CA GLN A 228 -21.48 14.11 -27.19
C GLN A 228 -21.14 13.34 -28.47
N PHE A 229 -20.39 12.24 -28.38
CA PHE A 229 -20.13 11.38 -29.54
C PHE A 229 -21.40 10.67 -30.03
N ALA A 230 -22.28 10.25 -29.12
CA ALA A 230 -23.56 9.66 -29.48
C ALA A 230 -24.43 10.67 -30.24
N ASP A 231 -24.57 11.90 -29.73
CA ASP A 231 -25.34 12.97 -30.38
C ASP A 231 -24.79 13.32 -31.77
N VAL A 232 -23.46 13.44 -31.91
CA VAL A 232 -22.81 13.73 -33.19
C VAL A 232 -22.99 12.56 -34.18
N ALA A 233 -22.90 11.32 -33.71
CA ALA A 233 -23.13 10.15 -34.54
C ALA A 233 -24.59 10.10 -35.03
N GLU A 234 -25.56 10.36 -34.15
CA GLU A 234 -26.99 10.41 -34.47
C GLU A 234 -27.28 11.46 -35.56
N GLY A 235 -26.75 12.68 -35.39
CA GLY A 235 -26.89 13.76 -36.37
C GLY A 235 -26.33 13.38 -37.74
N ARG A 236 -25.11 12.82 -37.80
CA ARG A 236 -24.49 12.39 -39.06
C ARG A 236 -25.23 11.25 -39.73
N ILE A 237 -25.74 10.28 -38.96
CA ILE A 237 -26.55 9.18 -39.51
C ILE A 237 -27.85 9.74 -40.09
N GLY A 238 -28.47 10.71 -39.43
CA GLY A 238 -29.65 11.43 -39.93
C GLY A 238 -29.41 12.16 -41.24
N GLU A 239 -28.27 12.87 -41.37
CA GLU A 239 -27.87 13.53 -42.62
C GLU A 239 -27.64 12.53 -43.77
N ILE A 240 -26.96 11.42 -43.50
CA ILE A 240 -26.74 10.36 -44.49
C ILE A 240 -28.08 9.73 -44.90
N ARG A 241 -29.00 9.50 -43.96
CA ARG A 241 -30.33 8.97 -44.29
C ARG A 241 -31.10 9.95 -45.18
N THR A 242 -31.13 11.22 -44.82
CA THR A 242 -31.83 12.27 -45.58
C THR A 242 -31.26 12.43 -46.99
N THR A 243 -29.93 12.33 -47.15
CA THR A 243 -29.30 12.39 -48.47
C THR A 243 -29.57 11.15 -49.32
N LEU A 244 -29.64 9.95 -48.73
CA LEU A 244 -30.09 8.73 -49.42
C LEU A 244 -31.58 8.77 -49.80
N GLU A 245 -32.43 9.34 -48.97
CA GLU A 245 -33.86 9.52 -49.31
C GLU A 245 -34.03 10.51 -50.47
N LYS A 246 -33.23 11.57 -50.52
CA LYS A 246 -33.21 12.53 -51.63
C LYS A 246 -32.77 11.92 -52.97
N THR A 247 -32.02 10.82 -52.97
CA THR A 247 -31.69 10.07 -54.20
C THR A 247 -32.78 9.08 -54.61
N GLY A 248 -33.93 9.07 -53.90
CA GLY A 248 -35.07 8.20 -54.16
C GLY A 248 -34.94 6.80 -53.56
N LEU A 249 -33.91 6.55 -52.74
CA LEU A 249 -33.67 5.26 -52.09
C LEU A 249 -34.45 5.19 -50.76
N LYS A 250 -35.37 4.22 -50.63
CA LYS A 250 -36.07 3.95 -49.36
C LYS A 250 -35.15 3.14 -48.44
N VAL A 251 -34.59 3.79 -47.42
CA VAL A 251 -33.53 3.23 -46.56
C VAL A 251 -34.06 2.15 -45.60
N ASP A 252 -35.26 2.32 -45.05
CA ASP A 252 -35.88 1.38 -44.09
C ASP A 252 -36.13 -0.04 -44.65
N PRO A 253 -36.71 -0.23 -45.86
CA PRO A 253 -36.86 -1.57 -46.44
C PRO A 253 -35.53 -2.24 -46.81
N LEU A 254 -34.50 -1.46 -47.17
CA LEU A 254 -33.15 -2.01 -47.45
C LEU A 254 -32.45 -2.47 -46.17
N MET A 255 -32.67 -1.77 -45.05
CA MET A 255 -32.11 -2.14 -43.75
C MET A 255 -32.74 -3.41 -43.17
N SER A 256 -34.05 -3.60 -43.38
CA SER A 256 -34.73 -4.84 -42.99
C SER A 256 -34.35 -6.02 -43.91
N GLN A 257 -34.13 -5.77 -45.20
CA GLN A 257 -33.65 -6.80 -46.13
C GLN A 257 -32.19 -7.22 -45.86
N ALA A 258 -31.32 -6.28 -45.46
CA ALA A 258 -29.96 -6.59 -45.01
C ALA A 258 -29.91 -7.41 -43.70
N ARG A 259 -30.93 -7.30 -42.84
CA ARG A 259 -31.10 -8.20 -41.68
C ARG A 259 -31.49 -9.62 -42.12
N GLY A 260 -32.30 -9.76 -43.18
CA GLY A 260 -32.75 -11.06 -43.71
C GLY A 260 -31.71 -11.80 -44.55
N SER A 261 -30.90 -11.08 -45.33
CA SER A 261 -29.86 -11.64 -46.21
C SER A 261 -28.55 -11.97 -45.48
N GLY A 262 -28.46 -11.67 -44.18
CA GLY A 262 -27.29 -11.87 -43.31
C GLY A 262 -27.49 -12.94 -42.24
N ALA A 263 -28.41 -13.89 -42.44
CA ALA A 263 -28.55 -15.08 -41.60
C ALA A 263 -27.28 -15.96 -41.71
N GLY A 264 -26.22 -15.59 -40.97
CA GLY A 264 -24.97 -16.34 -40.97
C GLY A 264 -23.76 -15.66 -40.31
N SER A 265 -23.77 -14.36 -39.98
CA SER A 265 -22.64 -13.75 -39.25
C SER A 265 -22.94 -13.68 -37.76
N GLY A 266 -22.97 -14.84 -37.12
CA GLY A 266 -22.93 -14.95 -35.67
C GLY A 266 -21.63 -14.38 -35.10
N GLY A 267 -21.76 -13.72 -33.95
CA GLY A 267 -20.72 -13.28 -33.01
C GLY A 267 -19.25 -13.34 -33.46
N GLN A 268 -18.68 -12.18 -33.77
CA GLN A 268 -17.27 -11.89 -33.55
C GLN A 268 -17.24 -10.82 -32.46
N GLY A 269 -16.89 -11.12 -31.21
CA GLY A 269 -15.70 -11.86 -30.80
C GLY A 269 -14.61 -10.89 -30.34
N GLY A 270 -15.00 -9.86 -29.57
CA GLY A 270 -14.07 -9.16 -28.68
C GLY A 270 -14.01 -9.89 -27.34
N PRO A 271 -12.88 -9.85 -26.60
CA PRO A 271 -12.81 -10.43 -25.27
C PRO A 271 -13.95 -9.88 -24.41
N PHE A 272 -14.65 -10.79 -23.71
CA PHE A 272 -15.75 -10.43 -22.82
C PHE A 272 -15.18 -9.55 -21.69
N LEU A 273 -15.50 -8.26 -21.68
CA LEU A 273 -15.35 -7.43 -20.49
C LEU A 273 -16.62 -7.62 -19.66
N PRO A 274 -16.57 -8.30 -18.50
CA PRO A 274 -17.70 -8.33 -17.59
C PRO A 274 -17.91 -6.91 -17.06
N VAL A 275 -18.85 -6.19 -17.66
CA VAL A 275 -19.37 -4.96 -17.09
C VAL A 275 -20.24 -5.40 -15.91
N ALA A 276 -19.87 -4.98 -14.70
CA ALA A 276 -20.68 -5.25 -13.52
C ALA A 276 -22.14 -4.81 -13.79
N PRO A 277 -23.15 -5.61 -13.40
CA PRO A 277 -24.55 -5.26 -13.63
C PRO A 277 -24.86 -3.96 -12.87
N GLY A 278 -24.88 -2.85 -13.59
CA GLY A 278 -25.02 -1.49 -13.05
C GLY A 278 -24.01 -0.46 -13.59
N ALA A 279 -22.94 -0.88 -14.28
CA ALA A 279 -21.86 0.02 -14.73
C ALA A 279 -21.87 0.40 -16.22
N ALA A 280 -22.72 -0.22 -17.05
CA ALA A 280 -22.92 0.25 -18.42
C ALA A 280 -23.79 1.51 -18.36
N SER A 281 -23.18 2.68 -18.56
CA SER A 281 -23.96 3.92 -18.66
C SER A 281 -24.91 3.81 -19.86
N ALA A 282 -26.11 4.38 -19.77
CA ALA A 282 -27.05 4.39 -20.88
C ALA A 282 -26.44 5.00 -22.17
N ALA A 283 -25.42 5.84 -22.03
CA ALA A 283 -24.66 6.43 -23.12
C ALA A 283 -23.78 5.39 -23.86
N GLU A 284 -23.14 4.46 -23.15
CA GLU A 284 -22.38 3.35 -23.77
C GLU A 284 -23.28 2.40 -24.55
N ALA A 285 -24.47 2.10 -24.01
CA ALA A 285 -25.48 1.30 -24.72
C ALA A 285 -25.92 1.99 -26.02
N ARG A 286 -26.22 3.31 -25.95
CA ARG A 286 -26.57 4.11 -27.14
C ARG A 286 -25.45 4.17 -28.17
N LEU A 287 -24.20 4.33 -27.75
CA LEU A 287 -23.05 4.34 -28.66
C LEU A 287 -22.87 2.99 -29.36
N SER A 288 -23.01 1.89 -28.62
CA SER A 288 -22.96 0.54 -29.20
C SER A 288 -24.05 0.36 -30.26
N ASP A 289 -25.29 0.77 -29.97
CA ASP A 289 -26.41 0.70 -30.92
C ASP A 289 -26.15 1.54 -32.18
N HIS A 290 -25.54 2.73 -32.04
CA HIS A 290 -25.18 3.59 -33.17
C HIS A 290 -24.07 3.00 -34.05
N LEU A 291 -23.04 2.41 -33.44
CA LEU A 291 -21.97 1.72 -34.18
C LEU A 291 -22.52 0.52 -34.96
N ASP A 292 -23.42 -0.23 -34.34
CA ASP A 292 -24.15 -1.32 -34.97
C ASP A 292 -25.00 -0.83 -36.15
N GLN A 293 -25.69 0.29 -35.99
CA GLN A 293 -26.50 0.89 -37.05
C GLN A 293 -25.63 1.37 -38.22
N TRP A 294 -24.49 2.01 -37.94
CA TRP A 294 -23.53 2.45 -38.95
C TRP A 294 -22.93 1.28 -39.72
N ALA A 295 -22.55 0.20 -39.03
CA ALA A 295 -22.02 -1.01 -39.66
C ALA A 295 -23.02 -1.62 -40.65
N ARG A 296 -24.32 -1.63 -40.30
CA ARG A 296 -25.39 -2.09 -41.18
C ARG A 296 -25.57 -1.15 -42.39
N LEU A 297 -25.52 0.16 -42.17
CA LEU A 297 -25.64 1.16 -43.24
C LEU A 297 -24.48 1.01 -44.24
N ARG A 298 -23.26 0.78 -43.75
CA ARG A 298 -22.08 0.49 -44.58
C ARG A 298 -22.24 -0.79 -45.37
N ALA A 299 -22.79 -1.84 -44.77
CA ALA A 299 -23.06 -3.11 -45.45
C ALA A 299 -24.07 -2.91 -46.60
N VAL A 300 -25.12 -2.10 -46.40
CA VAL A 300 -26.09 -1.77 -47.46
C VAL A 300 -25.44 -0.96 -48.58
N VAL A 301 -24.66 0.07 -48.26
CA VAL A 301 -23.94 0.87 -49.26
C VAL A 301 -22.96 0.03 -50.08
N LEU A 302 -22.27 -0.93 -49.46
CA LEU A 302 -21.37 -1.85 -50.17
C LEU A 302 -22.11 -2.89 -51.01
N SER A 303 -23.36 -3.23 -50.64
CA SER A 303 -24.21 -4.16 -51.40
C SER A 303 -24.97 -3.50 -52.55
N LEU A 304 -25.01 -2.16 -52.61
CA LEU A 304 -25.57 -1.43 -53.74
C LEU A 304 -24.61 -1.52 -54.93
N PRO A 305 -25.01 -2.12 -56.06
CA PRO A 305 -24.19 -2.11 -57.26
C PRO A 305 -24.14 -0.67 -57.79
N LEU A 306 -23.05 0.04 -57.50
CA LEU A 306 -22.69 1.29 -58.18
C LEU A 306 -22.23 0.96 -59.61
N THR A 307 -23.12 0.40 -60.43
CA THR A 307 -22.92 0.34 -61.87
C THR A 307 -23.09 1.75 -62.43
N ARG A 308 -22.01 2.21 -63.09
CA ARG A 308 -21.85 3.42 -63.92
C ARG A 308 -23.17 4.11 -64.32
N PRO A 309 -23.23 5.45 -64.26
CA PRO A 309 -24.37 6.16 -64.82
C PRO A 309 -24.54 5.75 -66.28
N PHE A 310 -25.74 5.27 -66.62
CA PHE A 310 -26.13 5.11 -68.02
C PHE A 310 -26.08 6.50 -68.65
N ALA A 311 -25.03 6.75 -69.43
CA ALA A 311 -25.02 7.88 -70.33
C ALA A 311 -26.14 7.64 -71.36
N PRO A 312 -27.13 8.54 -71.50
CA PRO A 312 -28.09 8.43 -72.59
C PRO A 312 -27.34 8.59 -73.92
N ARG A 313 -27.46 7.60 -74.79
CA ARG A 313 -27.12 7.74 -76.21
C ARG A 313 -28.34 8.30 -76.93
N LEU A 314 -28.12 9.46 -77.57
CA LEU A 314 -28.92 10.11 -78.62
C LEU A 314 -30.32 10.61 -78.22
#